data_AF-A0A8H5FGT5-F1
#
_entry.id   AF-A0A8H5FGT5-F1
#
_cell.length_a   1.000
_cell.length_b   1.000
_cell.length_c   1.000
_cell.angle_alpha   90.00
_cell.angle_beta   90.00
_cell.angle_gamma   90.00
#
_symmetry.space_group_name_H-M   'P 1'
#
loop_
_entity.id
_entity.type
_entity.pdbx_description
1 polymer ?
#
loop_
_entity_poly.entity_id
_entity_poly.type
_entity_poly.pdbx_seq_one_letter_code
_entity_poly.pdbx_strand_id
1 'polypeptide(L)'
;MVLVDRDQKDVKMLEDGDREMATMIECLSADGTCIHSNVIFKANRQDHSWGANNPGNASISLSPKGWTDQELGFKWLQRDFDPVTWAKLKSDDEY
;
A
#
# COMPACT_ATOMS: atom_id res chain seq x y z
N MET A 1 -37.73 12.82 -2.34
CA MET A 1 -38.40 12.73 -3.65
C MET A 1 -37.79 13.78 -4.55
N VAL A 2 -37.04 13.36 -5.56
CA VAL A 2 -36.51 14.26 -6.61
C VAL A 2 -37.30 13.94 -7.87
N LEU A 3 -37.98 14.93 -8.42
CA LEU A 3 -38.65 14.80 -9.72
C LEU A 3 -37.63 15.17 -10.79
N VAL A 4 -37.34 14.23 -11.68
CA VAL A 4 -36.45 14.43 -12.83
C VAL A 4 -37.29 14.33 -14.10
N ASP A 5 -37.04 15.26 -15.02
CA ASP A 5 -37.71 15.33 -16.31
C ASP A 5 -37.36 14.13 -17.20
N ARG A 6 -38.37 13.59 -17.89
CA ARG A 6 -38.28 12.33 -18.65
C ARG A 6 -37.36 12.43 -19.88
N ASP A 7 -37.09 13.65 -20.37
CA ASP A 7 -36.29 13.88 -21.57
C ASP A 7 -34.83 14.27 -21.26
N GLN A 8 -34.46 14.40 -19.98
CA GLN A 8 -33.07 14.65 -19.60
C GLN A 8 -32.25 13.35 -19.64
N LYS A 9 -31.71 13.03 -20.81
CA LYS A 9 -30.74 11.95 -21.01
C LYS A 9 -29.32 12.35 -20.57
N ASP A 10 -29.19 13.06 -19.44
CA ASP A 10 -27.89 13.21 -18.80
C ASP A 10 -27.64 12.01 -17.89
N VAL A 11 -27.04 10.98 -18.47
CA VAL A 11 -26.29 10.02 -17.67
C VAL A 11 -25.12 10.79 -17.06
N LYS A 12 -25.31 11.35 -15.86
CA LYS A 12 -24.18 11.74 -15.03
C LYS A 12 -23.42 10.46 -14.70
N MET A 13 -22.36 10.21 -15.46
CA MET A 13 -21.32 9.25 -15.09
C MET A 13 -20.77 9.74 -13.75
N LEU A 14 -21.22 9.10 -12.66
CA LEU A 14 -20.93 9.54 -11.31
C LEU A 14 -19.45 9.31 -10.94
N GLU A 15 -18.72 8.54 -11.74
CA GLU A 15 -17.26 8.43 -11.73
C GLU A 15 -16.84 7.83 -13.08
N ASP A 16 -16.11 8.58 -13.91
CA ASP A 16 -15.25 8.01 -14.96
C ASP A 16 -13.85 7.73 -14.36
N GLY A 17 -13.86 7.20 -13.14
CA GLY A 17 -12.65 6.95 -12.37
C GLY A 17 -12.19 5.53 -12.63
N ASP A 18 -11.15 5.36 -13.44
CA ASP A 18 -10.43 4.09 -13.54
C ASP A 18 -10.00 3.68 -12.12
N ARG A 19 -10.58 2.60 -11.61
CA ARG A 19 -10.23 2.03 -10.30
C ARG A 19 -9.00 1.16 -10.48
N GLU A 20 -7.84 1.73 -10.20
CA GLU A 20 -6.60 0.96 -10.14
C GLU A 20 -6.44 0.26 -8.78
N MET A 21 -5.99 -0.99 -8.82
CA MET A 21 -5.68 -1.77 -7.62
C MET A 21 -4.24 -1.47 -7.17
N ALA A 22 -4.05 -1.34 -5.86
CA ALA A 22 -2.73 -1.38 -5.22
C ALA A 22 -2.61 -2.65 -4.38
N THR A 23 -1.41 -3.23 -4.33
CA THR A 23 -1.10 -4.37 -3.46
C THR A 23 -0.36 -3.87 -2.23
N MET A 24 -0.64 -4.41 -1.04
CA MET A 24 0.10 -4.07 0.18
C MET A 24 0.72 -5.32 0.81
N ILE A 25 1.95 -5.18 1.33
CA ILE A 25 2.58 -6.14 2.23
C ILE A 25 2.49 -5.56 3.64
N GLU A 26 1.89 -6.33 4.55
CA GLU A 26 1.67 -5.98 5.95
C GLU A 26 2.28 -7.05 6.85
N CYS A 27 2.81 -6.65 8.00
CA CYS A 27 3.31 -7.59 9.00
C CYS A 27 2.90 -7.16 10.41
N LEU A 28 2.23 -8.08 11.11
CA LEU A 28 1.66 -7.90 12.43
C LEU A 28 2.08 -9.07 13.32
N SER A 29 2.33 -8.81 14.59
CA SER A 29 2.62 -9.85 15.59
C SER A 29 1.56 -9.91 16.69
N ALA A 30 1.51 -11.05 17.40
CA ALA A 30 0.51 -11.30 18.44
C ALA A 30 0.62 -10.35 19.65
N ASP A 31 1.79 -9.75 19.86
CA ASP A 31 2.03 -8.70 20.86
C ASP A 31 1.47 -7.32 20.45
N GLY A 32 0.82 -7.23 19.30
CA GLY A 32 0.19 -6.01 18.80
C GLY A 32 1.15 -5.04 18.12
N THR A 33 2.42 -5.39 17.92
CA THR A 33 3.29 -4.53 17.11
C THR A 33 3.04 -4.74 15.61
N CYS A 34 3.26 -3.66 14.87
CA CYS A 34 3.10 -3.62 13.43
C CYS A 34 4.38 -3.10 12.80
N ILE A 35 4.80 -3.72 11.71
CA ILE A 35 5.81 -3.15 10.82
C ILE A 35 5.07 -2.20 9.88
N HIS A 36 5.70 -1.08 9.51
CA HIS A 36 5.09 -0.19 8.54
C HIS A 36 4.84 -0.93 7.22
N SER A 37 3.75 -0.59 6.55
CA SER A 37 3.32 -1.28 5.35
C SER A 37 4.22 -0.97 4.16
N ASN A 38 4.14 -1.83 3.13
CA ASN A 38 4.73 -1.56 1.82
C ASN A 38 3.64 -1.59 0.76
N VAL A 39 3.42 -0.45 0.10
CA VAL A 39 2.41 -0.28 -0.94
C VAL A 39 3.07 -0.44 -2.30
N ILE A 40 2.53 -1.34 -3.11
CA ILE A 40 2.99 -1.68 -4.45
C ILE A 40 2.00 -1.13 -5.47
N PHE A 41 2.43 -0.12 -6.21
CA PHE A 41 1.65 0.44 -7.31
C PHE A 41 1.97 -0.25 -8.64
N LYS A 42 0.95 -0.39 -9.48
CA LYS A 42 1.11 -0.85 -10.86
C LYS A 42 1.71 0.25 -11.72
N ALA A 43 3.02 0.40 -11.72
CA ALA A 43 3.70 1.42 -12.50
C ALA A 43 5.13 1.04 -12.87
N ASN A 44 5.67 1.73 -13.88
CA ASN A 44 7.08 1.62 -14.28
C ASN A 44 7.95 2.77 -13.74
N ARG A 45 7.32 3.87 -13.32
CA ARG A 45 7.97 5.05 -12.77
C ARG A 45 7.12 5.59 -11.62
N GLN A 46 7.79 6.06 -10.59
CA GLN A 46 7.16 6.70 -9.45
C GLN A 46 7.05 8.19 -9.75
N ASP A 47 5.88 8.77 -9.50
CA ASP A 47 5.75 10.21 -9.39
C ASP A 47 6.34 10.67 -8.06
N HIS A 48 7.19 11.70 -8.07
CA HIS A 48 7.86 12.20 -6.87
C HIS A 48 6.89 12.76 -5.82
N SER A 49 5.66 13.10 -6.21
CA SER A 49 4.60 13.49 -5.27
C SER A 49 4.04 12.30 -4.48
N TRP A 50 4.22 11.07 -4.96
CA TRP A 50 3.74 9.88 -4.26
C TRP A 50 4.48 9.70 -2.94
N GLY A 51 3.71 9.67 -1.86
CA GLY A 51 4.25 9.59 -0.50
C GLY A 51 4.63 10.93 0.11
N ALA A 52 4.42 12.06 -0.57
CA ALA A 52 4.64 13.39 0.01
C ALA A 52 3.74 13.63 1.25
N ASN A 53 2.55 13.03 1.26
CA ASN A 53 1.69 12.94 2.43
C ASN A 53 1.50 11.47 2.85
N ASN A 54 2.47 10.94 3.60
CA ASN A 54 2.51 9.55 4.03
C ASN A 54 2.50 9.43 5.57
N PRO A 55 1.34 9.63 6.22
CA PRO A 55 1.24 9.59 7.68
C PRO A 55 1.53 8.20 8.26
N GLY A 56 1.37 7.14 7.46
CA GLY A 56 1.68 5.76 7.86
C GLY A 56 3.14 5.36 7.70
N ASN A 57 4.00 6.25 7.19
CA ASN A 57 5.38 5.96 6.84
C ASN A 57 5.54 4.68 5.99
N ALA A 58 4.57 4.43 5.11
CA ALA A 58 4.58 3.26 4.25
C ALA A 58 5.74 3.33 3.25
N SER A 59 6.41 2.20 3.03
CA SER A 59 7.34 2.07 1.91
C SER A 59 6.56 2.02 0.60
N ILE A 60 7.11 2.63 -0.45
CA ILE A 60 6.49 2.65 -1.78
C ILE A 60 7.36 1.81 -2.73
N SER A 61 6.70 0.85 -3.37
CA SER A 61 7.27 -0.05 -4.36
C SER A 61 6.48 0.05 -5.65
N LEU A 62 7.15 -0.28 -6.76
CA LEU A 62 6.51 -0.33 -8.07
C LEU A 62 6.66 -1.72 -8.66
N SER A 63 5.62 -2.20 -9.32
CA SER A 63 5.65 -3.42 -10.11
C SER A 63 4.88 -3.20 -11.40
N PRO A 64 5.40 -3.57 -12.59
CA PRO A 64 4.64 -3.47 -13.84
C PRO A 64 3.30 -4.23 -13.81
N LYS A 65 3.21 -5.26 -12.95
CA LYS A 65 2.01 -6.09 -12.79
C LYS A 65 1.13 -5.66 -11.62
N GLY A 66 1.62 -4.76 -10.76
CA GLY A 66 0.89 -4.28 -9.58
C GLY A 66 0.87 -5.22 -8.39
N TRP A 67 1.66 -6.30 -8.41
CA TRP A 67 1.79 -7.27 -7.32
C TRP A 67 3.26 -7.53 -7.01
N THR A 68 3.52 -8.17 -5.86
CA THR A 68 4.88 -8.55 -5.45
C THR A 68 5.46 -9.66 -6.31
N ASP A 69 6.78 -9.76 -6.32
CA ASP A 69 7.54 -10.92 -6.79
C ASP A 69 8.65 -11.26 -5.78
N GLN A 70 9.52 -12.20 -6.13
CA GLN A 70 10.60 -12.65 -5.26
C GLN A 70 11.60 -11.52 -4.95
N GLU A 71 11.95 -10.70 -5.93
CA GLU A 71 12.93 -9.62 -5.76
C GLU A 71 12.35 -8.49 -4.91
N LEU A 72 11.11 -8.10 -5.19
CA LEU A 72 10.41 -7.05 -4.46
C LEU A 72 10.15 -7.46 -3.01
N GLY A 73 9.70 -8.70 -2.80
CA GLY A 73 9.47 -9.26 -1.47
C GLY A 73 10.77 -9.38 -0.68
N PHE A 74 11.87 -9.81 -1.31
CA PHE A 74 13.17 -9.86 -0.68
C PHE A 74 13.68 -8.46 -0.30
N LYS A 75 13.47 -7.47 -1.17
CA LYS A 75 13.83 -6.07 -0.88
C LYS A 75 13.02 -5.50 0.28
N TRP A 76 11.74 -5.84 0.39
CA TRP A 76 10.91 -5.49 1.55
C TRP A 76 11.47 -6.13 2.83
N LEU A 77 11.84 -7.41 2.78
CA LEU A 77 12.44 -8.09 3.93
C LEU A 77 13.67 -7.35 4.45
N GLN A 78 14.62 -7.04 3.56
CA GLN A 78 15.86 -6.38 3.94
C GLN A 78 15.69 -4.95 4.46
N ARG A 79 14.72 -4.20 3.91
CA ARG A 79 14.58 -2.76 4.18
C ARG A 79 13.62 -2.44 5.31
N ASP A 80 12.55 -3.22 5.43
CA ASP A 80 11.41 -2.88 6.27
C ASP A 80 11.26 -3.92 7.40
N PHE A 81 11.31 -5.22 7.07
CA PHE A 81 11.08 -6.30 8.06
C PHE A 81 12.29 -6.57 8.97
N ASP A 82 13.45 -6.87 8.39
CA ASP A 82 14.64 -7.31 9.12
C ASP A 82 15.11 -6.26 10.15
N PRO A 83 15.15 -4.95 9.85
CA PRO A 83 15.59 -3.95 10.83
C PRO A 83 14.71 -3.88 12.08
N VAL A 84 13.39 -4.04 11.90
CA VAL A 84 12.42 -3.99 13.01
C VAL A 84 12.45 -5.29 13.82
N THR A 85 12.55 -6.43 13.15
CA THR A 85 12.52 -7.75 13.80
C THR A 85 13.84 -8.13 14.46
N TRP A 86 14.99 -7.73 13.91
CA TRP A 86 16.28 -7.91 14.59
C TRP A 86 16.39 -7.12 15.88
N ALA A 87 15.79 -5.92 15.94
CA ALA A 87 15.74 -5.16 17.19
C ALA A 87 15.00 -5.92 18.29
N LYS A 88 13.91 -6.62 17.93
CA LYS A 88 13.15 -7.45 18.86
C LYS A 88 13.90 -8.71 19.32
N LEU A 89 14.65 -9.34 18.42
CA LEU A 89 15.46 -10.52 18.77
C LEU A 89 16.59 -10.22 19.76
N LYS A 90 16.98 -8.94 19.90
CA LYS A 90 17.96 -8.48 20.89
C LYS A 90 17.33 -7.95 22.18
N SER A 91 16.01 -7.97 22.31
CA SER A 91 15.34 -7.66 23.57
C SER A 91 15.70 -8.76 24.58
N ASP A 92 16.12 -8.36 25.77
CA ASP A 92 16.44 -9.27 26.90
C ASP A 92 15.18 -9.94 27.48
N ASP A 93 14.07 -9.99 26.75
CA ASP A 93 12.87 -10.69 27.18
C ASP A 93 13.18 -12.19 27.19
N GLU A 94 13.57 -12.63 28.40
CA GLU A 94 13.83 -13.99 28.81
C GLU A 94 12.74 -14.94 28.28
N TYR A 95 13.17 -15.88 27.46
CA TYR A 95 12.70 -17.25 27.62
C TYR A 95 13.76 -18.04 28.40
#